data_AF-A0A3N5PTK2-F1
#
_entry.id   AF-A0A3N5PTK2-F1
#
_cell.length_a   1.000
_cell.length_b   1.000
_cell.length_c   1.000
_cell.angle_alpha   90.00
_cell.angle_beta   90.00
_cell.angle_gamma   90.00
#
_symmetry.space_group_name_H-M   'P 1'
#
loop_
_entity.id
_entity.type
_entity.pdbx_description
1 polymer ?
#
loop_
_entity_poly.entity_id
_entity_poly.type
_entity_poly.pdbx_seq_one_letter_code
_entity_poly.pdbx_strand_id
1 'polypeptide(L)'
;MIVNSPDIKKLTASHKVFFKIKEQYEIPPNWQRPKGFISLSKIILEQQVSLASAEAHFKKLNSYIKDFAPKEILNLSDEEMRACQISKQKAKYLRELSNAVINKDLVFEDLSKLSPDDVRK
;
A
#
# COMPACT_ATOMS: atom_id res chain seq x y z
N MET A 1 -14.68 -2.40 8.13
CA MET A 1 -13.71 -1.53 8.84
C MET A 1 -12.63 -2.42 9.44
N ILE A 2 -11.36 -1.98 9.45
CA ILE A 2 -10.26 -2.79 9.98
C ILE A 2 -10.37 -2.87 11.51
N VAL A 3 -10.58 -1.73 12.16
CA VAL A 3 -10.89 -1.65 13.59
C VAL A 3 -12.41 -1.86 13.77
N ASN A 4 -12.82 -2.93 14.45
CA ASN A 4 -14.22 -3.27 14.68
C ASN A 4 -14.52 -3.62 16.15
N SER A 5 -15.69 -3.22 16.63
CA SER A 5 -16.08 -3.38 18.04
C SER A 5 -16.22 -4.84 18.49
N PRO A 6 -16.74 -5.78 17.68
CA PRO A 6 -16.81 -7.19 18.06
C PRO A 6 -15.43 -7.79 18.41
N ASP A 7 -14.43 -7.58 17.56
CA ASP A 7 -13.10 -8.14 17.76
C ASP A 7 -12.38 -7.48 18.93
N ILE A 8 -12.56 -6.17 19.13
CA ILE A 8 -12.01 -5.47 20.31
C ILE A 8 -12.57 -6.08 21.60
N LYS A 9 -13.90 -6.28 21.67
CA LYS A 9 -14.54 -6.89 22.85
C LYS A 9 -14.01 -8.30 23.08
N LYS A 10 -13.90 -9.10 22.00
CA LYS A 10 -13.37 -10.46 22.08
C LYS A 10 -11.93 -10.49 22.59
N LEU A 11 -11.04 -9.68 22.02
CA LEU A 11 -9.62 -9.66 22.40
C LEU A 11 -9.41 -9.14 23.83
N THR A 12 -10.14 -8.11 24.24
CA THR A 12 -10.01 -7.51 25.58
C THR A 12 -10.61 -8.39 26.68
N ALA A 13 -11.65 -9.16 26.37
CA ALA A 13 -12.20 -10.17 27.29
C ALA A 13 -11.28 -11.40 27.43
N SER A 14 -10.69 -11.87 26.33
CA SER A 14 -9.86 -13.08 26.32
C SER A 14 -8.43 -12.87 26.84
N HIS A 15 -7.89 -11.66 26.73
CA HIS A 15 -6.48 -11.40 27.07
C HIS A 15 -6.28 -10.12 27.88
N LYS A 16 -5.80 -10.28 29.12
CA LYS A 16 -5.50 -9.18 30.05
C LYS A 16 -4.50 -8.16 29.50
N VAL A 17 -3.58 -8.58 28.63
CA VAL A 17 -2.61 -7.67 27.98
C VAL A 17 -3.32 -6.69 27.03
N PHE A 18 -4.24 -7.16 26.19
CA PHE A 18 -5.00 -6.28 25.29
C PHE A 18 -5.94 -5.35 26.05
N PHE A 19 -6.54 -5.83 27.15
CA PHE A 19 -7.30 -4.97 28.05
C PHE A 19 -6.46 -3.80 28.59
N LYS A 20 -5.27 -4.08 29.14
CA LYS A 20 -4.36 -3.05 29.67
C LYS A 20 -3.92 -2.05 28.59
N ILE A 21 -3.57 -2.53 27.39
CA ILE A 21 -3.18 -1.67 26.27
C ILE A 21 -4.33 -0.72 25.89
N LYS A 22 -5.56 -1.23 25.76
CA LYS A 22 -6.74 -0.42 25.47
C LYS A 22 -6.98 0.64 26.55
N GLU A 23 -6.88 0.28 27.83
CA GLU A 23 -7.08 1.24 28.93
C GLU A 23 -6.02 2.35 28.92
N GLN A 24 -4.80 2.05 28.49
CA GLN A 24 -3.70 3.02 28.48
C GLN A 24 -3.66 3.90 27.23
N TYR A 25 -4.02 3.38 26.06
CA TYR A 25 -3.82 4.03 24.76
C TYR A 25 -5.09 4.20 23.91
N GLU A 26 -6.24 3.85 24.47
CA GLU A 26 -7.54 3.84 23.79
C GLU A 26 -7.59 2.90 22.57
N ILE A 27 -8.62 3.05 21.74
CA ILE A 27 -8.81 2.25 20.52
C ILE A 27 -8.04 2.93 19.39
N PRO A 28 -7.24 2.17 18.60
CA PRO A 28 -6.55 2.74 17.46
C PRO A 28 -7.53 3.36 16.47
N PRO A 29 -7.17 4.49 15.83
CA PRO A 29 -7.99 5.04 14.77
C PRO A 29 -8.10 4.07 13.60
N ASN A 30 -9.19 4.15 12.85
CA ASN A 30 -9.41 3.29 11.71
C ASN A 30 -8.66 3.84 10.49
N TRP A 31 -7.37 3.50 10.38
CA TRP A 31 -6.57 3.90 9.22
C TRP A 31 -7.14 3.27 7.95
N GLN A 32 -7.62 4.11 7.04
CA GLN A 32 -8.12 3.67 5.74
C GLN A 32 -7.29 4.28 4.62
N ARG A 33 -7.09 3.49 3.57
CA ARG A 33 -6.53 3.94 2.30
C ARG A 33 -7.47 3.45 1.19
N PRO A 34 -7.64 4.22 0.10
CA PRO A 34 -8.36 3.74 -1.08
C PRO A 34 -7.75 2.41 -1.56
N LYS A 35 -8.56 1.50 -2.08
CA LYS A 35 -8.05 0.30 -2.73
C LYS A 35 -7.49 0.66 -4.11
N GLY A 36 -6.55 -0.14 -4.62
CA GLY A 36 -6.08 -0.04 -6.01
C GLY A 36 -4.60 0.28 -6.19
N PHE A 37 -4.25 0.49 -7.46
CA PHE A 37 -2.88 0.63 -7.95
C PHE A 37 -2.07 1.74 -7.26
N ILE A 38 -2.67 2.92 -7.09
CA ILE A 38 -2.01 4.07 -6.47
C ILE A 38 -1.61 3.76 -5.02
N SER A 39 -2.50 3.13 -4.25
CA SER A 39 -2.23 2.80 -2.85
C SER A 39 -1.13 1.75 -2.70
N LEU A 40 -1.11 0.71 -3.54
CA LEU A 40 0.00 -0.26 -3.55
C LEU A 40 1.32 0.40 -3.97
N SER A 41 1.28 1.30 -4.96
CA SER A 41 2.45 2.07 -5.37
C SER A 41 2.99 2.94 -4.23
N LYS A 42 2.12 3.62 -3.46
CA LYS A 42 2.53 4.36 -2.26
C LYS A 42 3.18 3.45 -1.22
N ILE A 43 2.64 2.25 -0.98
CA ILE A 43 3.24 1.28 -0.04
C ILE A 43 4.66 0.89 -0.49
N ILE A 44 4.88 0.64 -1.79
CA ILE A 44 6.21 0.38 -2.35
C ILE A 44 7.15 1.57 -2.09
N LEU A 45 6.67 2.79 -2.33
CA LEU A 45 7.47 4.01 -2.14
C LEU A 45 7.80 4.30 -0.67
N GLU A 46 6.93 3.87 0.26
CA GLU A 46 7.10 3.99 1.72
C GLU A 46 8.14 3.04 2.30
N GLN A 47 8.57 2.01 1.56
CA GLN A 47 9.55 1.04 2.05
C GLN A 47 10.86 1.72 2.46
N GLN A 48 11.29 1.46 3.71
CA GLN A 48 12.57 1.88 4.30
C GLN A 48 12.82 3.40 4.30
N VAL A 49 11.77 4.22 4.32
CA VAL A 49 11.86 5.70 4.39
C VAL A 49 10.79 6.28 5.32
N SER A 50 10.91 7.58 5.64
CA SER A 50 9.85 8.29 6.36
C SER A 50 8.63 8.51 5.46
N LEU A 51 7.44 8.68 6.06
CA LEU A 51 6.21 9.05 5.34
C LEU A 51 6.40 10.33 4.51
N ALA A 52 7.10 11.32 5.05
CA ALA A 52 7.37 12.57 4.36
C ALA A 52 8.23 12.37 3.10
N SER A 53 9.25 11.51 3.16
CA SER A 53 10.09 11.16 2.01
C SER A 53 9.31 10.38 0.96
N ALA A 54 8.49 9.41 1.39
CA ALA A 54 7.65 8.63 0.50
C ALA A 54 6.65 9.51 -0.27
N GLU A 55 6.01 10.45 0.43
CA GLU A 55 5.08 11.40 -0.19
C GLU A 55 5.81 12.35 -1.16
N ALA A 56 7.03 12.77 -0.85
CA ALA A 56 7.85 13.56 -1.77
C ALA A 56 8.19 12.79 -3.06
N HIS A 57 8.60 11.52 -2.93
CA HIS A 57 8.84 10.65 -4.09
C HIS A 57 7.58 10.46 -4.93
N PHE A 58 6.45 10.19 -4.28
CA PHE A 58 5.16 10.03 -4.97
C PHE A 58 4.77 11.29 -5.73
N LYS A 59 4.84 12.47 -5.10
CA LYS A 59 4.53 13.75 -5.74
C LYS A 59 5.43 14.02 -6.94
N LYS A 60 6.74 13.77 -6.79
CA LYS A 60 7.72 13.98 -7.87
C LYS A 60 7.42 13.08 -9.07
N LEU A 61 7.21 11.79 -8.83
CA LEU A 61 6.83 10.84 -9.86
C LEU A 61 5.50 11.21 -10.52
N ASN A 62 4.47 11.55 -9.72
CA ASN A 62 3.15 11.94 -10.21
C ASN A 62 3.17 13.24 -11.03
N SER A 63 4.10 14.16 -10.75
CA SER A 63 4.29 15.37 -11.57
C SER A 63 5.07 15.11 -12.86
N TYR A 64 5.79 13.99 -12.93
CA TYR A 64 6.61 13.62 -14.08
C TYR A 64 5.80 12.91 -15.17
N ILE A 65 4.81 12.11 -14.77
CA ILE A 65 3.91 11.38 -15.67
C ILE A 65 2.59 12.12 -15.88
N LYS A 66 1.92 11.84 -16.99
CA LYS A 66 0.62 12.46 -17.30
C LYS A 66 -0.47 12.03 -16.30
N ASP A 67 -0.54 10.74 -16.04
CA ASP A 67 -1.50 10.11 -15.13
C ASP A 67 -0.80 9.00 -14.33
N PHE A 68 -1.18 8.79 -13.06
CA PHE A 68 -0.61 7.71 -12.25
C PHE A 68 -1.22 6.35 -12.61
N ALA A 69 -0.87 5.85 -13.79
CA ALA A 69 -1.39 4.62 -14.37
C ALA A 69 -0.27 3.59 -14.67
N PRO A 70 -0.57 2.28 -14.66
CA PRO A 70 0.41 1.24 -14.93
C PRO A 70 1.23 1.44 -16.21
N LYS A 71 0.58 1.88 -17.30
CA LYS A 71 1.24 2.11 -18.59
C LYS A 71 2.27 3.23 -18.52
N GLU A 72 1.94 4.33 -17.84
CA GLU A 72 2.85 5.46 -17.68
C GLU A 72 4.09 5.08 -16.85
N ILE A 73 3.92 4.26 -15.82
CA ILE A 73 5.04 3.73 -15.02
C ILE A 73 5.98 2.86 -15.87
N LEU A 74 5.44 2.05 -16.78
CA LEU A 74 6.25 1.21 -17.66
C LEU A 74 7.00 1.99 -18.74
N ASN A 75 6.47 3.13 -19.18
CA ASN A 75 7.09 3.98 -20.20
C ASN A 75 8.35 4.72 -19.71
N LEU A 76 8.50 4.89 -18.39
CA LEU A 76 9.68 5.54 -17.82
C LEU A 76 10.91 4.67 -17.99
N SER A 77 12.03 5.28 -18.34
CA SER A 77 13.38 4.70 -18.27
C SER A 77 13.90 4.66 -16.84
N ASP A 78 15.00 3.93 -16.61
CA ASP A 78 15.63 3.87 -15.29
C ASP A 78 16.25 5.22 -14.91
N GLU A 79 16.72 5.99 -15.89
CA GLU A 79 17.24 7.34 -15.72
C GLU A 79 16.13 8.30 -15.23
N GLU A 80 14.94 8.23 -15.82
CA GLU A 80 13.79 9.05 -15.42
C GLU A 80 13.26 8.66 -14.03
N MET A 81 13.24 7.37 -13.72
CA MET A 81 12.93 6.88 -12.36
C MET A 81 13.93 7.42 -11.33
N ARG A 82 15.24 7.41 -11.64
CA ARG A 82 16.26 8.01 -10.76
C ARG A 82 16.11 9.52 -10.64
N ALA A 83 15.75 10.22 -11.72
CA ALA A 83 15.46 11.64 -11.68
C ALA A 83 14.28 11.94 -10.74
N CYS A 84 13.32 11.03 -10.64
CA CYS A 84 12.20 11.06 -9.68
C CYS A 84 12.58 10.59 -8.25
N GLN A 85 13.87 10.38 -7.96
CA GLN A 85 14.38 9.86 -6.67
C GLN A 85 13.86 8.46 -6.32
N ILE A 86 13.47 7.68 -7.32
CA ILE A 86 13.04 6.30 -7.13
C ILE A 86 14.27 5.39 -7.19
N SER A 87 14.45 4.56 -6.16
CA SER A 87 15.54 3.59 -6.14
C SER A 87 15.33 2.49 -7.18
N LYS A 88 16.41 1.82 -7.60
CA LYS A 88 16.34 0.70 -8.56
C LYS A 88 15.36 -0.40 -8.10
N GLN A 89 15.36 -0.74 -6.81
CA GLN A 89 14.46 -1.74 -6.26
C GLN A 89 12.99 -1.31 -6.33
N LYS A 90 12.69 -0.06 -5.95
CA LYS A 90 11.33 0.49 -6.00
C LYS A 90 10.83 0.60 -7.44
N ALA A 91 11.68 1.02 -8.37
CA ALA A 91 11.36 1.04 -9.78
C ALA A 91 11.01 -0.37 -10.30
N LYS A 92 11.80 -1.39 -9.94
CA LYS A 92 11.50 -2.78 -10.27
C LYS A 92 10.12 -3.20 -9.76
N TYR A 93 9.81 -2.98 -8.48
CA TYR A 93 8.52 -3.34 -7.90
C TYR A 93 7.34 -2.58 -8.52
N LEU A 94 7.51 -1.29 -8.83
CA LEU A 94 6.48 -0.52 -9.52
C LEU A 94 6.21 -1.06 -10.93
N ARG A 95 7.25 -1.48 -11.66
CA ARG A 95 7.09 -2.12 -12.98
C ARG A 95 6.42 -3.48 -12.88
N GLU A 96 6.82 -4.32 -11.92
CA GLU A 96 6.19 -5.63 -11.68
C GLU A 96 4.71 -5.48 -11.32
N LEU A 97 4.37 -4.55 -10.42
CA LEU A 97 2.99 -4.21 -10.09
C LEU A 97 2.22 -3.74 -11.32
N SER A 98 2.83 -2.89 -12.16
CA SER A 98 2.20 -2.36 -13.37
C SER A 98 1.91 -3.47 -14.39
N ASN A 99 2.86 -4.39 -14.59
CA ASN A 99 2.68 -5.55 -15.45
C ASN A 99 1.57 -6.47 -14.94
N ALA A 100 1.55 -6.79 -13.65
CA ALA A 100 0.52 -7.65 -13.06
C ALA A 100 -0.90 -7.08 -13.24
N VAL A 101 -1.06 -5.76 -13.11
CA VAL A 101 -2.34 -5.08 -13.35
C VAL A 101 -2.73 -5.11 -14.83
N ILE A 102 -1.78 -4.85 -15.74
CA ILE A 102 -2.05 -4.84 -17.19
C ILE A 102 -2.39 -6.24 -17.71
N ASN A 103 -1.67 -7.27 -17.26
CA ASN A 103 -1.87 -8.66 -17.64
C ASN A 103 -3.08 -9.30 -16.97
N LYS A 104 -3.73 -8.59 -16.03
CA LYS A 104 -4.83 -9.09 -15.19
C LYS A 104 -4.43 -10.24 -14.28
N ASP A 105 -3.14 -10.38 -13.98
CA ASP A 105 -2.65 -11.25 -12.90
C ASP A 105 -3.10 -10.71 -11.52
N LEU A 106 -3.33 -9.39 -11.43
CA LEU A 106 -3.88 -8.72 -10.26
C LEU A 106 -5.11 -7.87 -10.62
N VAL A 107 -6.29 -8.31 -10.18
CA VAL A 107 -7.56 -7.57 -10.31
C VAL A 107 -8.07 -7.18 -8.92
N PHE A 108 -8.06 -5.88 -8.61
CA PHE A 108 -8.33 -5.37 -7.27
C PHE A 108 -9.75 -5.65 -6.78
N GLU A 109 -10.72 -5.67 -7.69
CA GLU A 109 -12.14 -5.91 -7.43
C GLU A 109 -12.36 -7.36 -6.96
N ASP A 110 -11.58 -8.30 -7.51
CA ASP A 110 -11.70 -9.72 -7.22
C ASP A 110 -11.02 -10.12 -5.91
N LEU A 111 -10.05 -9.34 -5.42
CA LEU A 111 -9.39 -9.59 -4.12
C LEU A 111 -10.38 -9.74 -2.96
N SER A 112 -11.51 -9.04 -3.01
CA SER A 112 -12.54 -9.11 -1.96
C SER A 112 -13.29 -10.45 -1.91
N LYS A 113 -13.19 -11.25 -2.98
CA LYS A 113 -13.86 -12.55 -3.13
C LYS A 113 -12.93 -13.72 -2.79
N LEU A 114 -11.62 -13.45 -2.72
CA LEU A 114 -10.60 -14.45 -2.45
C LEU A 114 -10.48 -14.74 -0.95
N SER A 115 -10.02 -15.95 -0.63
CA SER A 115 -9.61 -16.28 0.73
C SER A 115 -8.34 -15.50 1.12
N PRO A 116 -8.07 -15.27 2.42
CA PRO A 116 -6.84 -14.62 2.85
C PRO A 116 -5.57 -15.31 2.36
N ASP A 117 -5.60 -16.63 2.17
CA ASP A 117 -4.44 -17.38 1.67
C ASP A 117 -4.25 -17.22 0.17
N ASP A 118 -5.34 -17.12 -0.59
CA ASP A 118 -5.26 -16.86 -2.03
C ASP A 118 -4.85 -15.42 -2.34
N VAL A 119 -5.17 -14.45 -1.47
CA VAL A 119 -4.68 -13.06 -1.60
C VAL A 119 -3.15 -12.95 -1.38
N ARG A 120 -2.54 -13.90 -0.67
CA ARG A 120 -1.10 -13.88 -0.35
C ARG A 120 -0.21 -14.61 -1.36
N LYS A 121 -0.81 -15.39 -2.26
CA LYS A 121 -0.10 -16.10 -3.34
C LYS A 121 0.23 -15.14 -4.48
#